data_AF-A0A1B9B723-F1
#
_entry.id   AF-A0A1B9B723-F1
#
_cell.length_a   1.000
_cell.length_b   1.000
_cell.length_c   1.000
_cell.angle_alpha   90.00
_cell.angle_beta   90.00
_cell.angle_gamma   90.00
#
_symmetry.space_group_name_H-M   'P 1'
#
loop_
_entity.id
_entity.type
_entity.pdbx_description
1 polymer ?
#
loop_
_entity_poly.entity_id
_entity_poly.type
_entity_poly.pdbx_seq_one_letter_code
_entity_poly.pdbx_strand_id
1 'polypeptide(L)'
;MNEKLLICWGSLEEGSQEERLIGQLKQSFQDKKIKQLIKHAKSLYKTDTPEQQPSTYSFSVVHDDIPVDKDSDFQPVKTEGLVIYEGKGNDYKEFLVAVNTMLTLIQSSAEKCIFIIKIAAELKYVNREVGARFIDDLAEEVFLYSKKKK
;
A
#
# COMPACT_ATOMS: atom_id res chain seq x y z
N MET A 1 -5.95 3.72 -21.82
CA MET A 1 -5.22 3.96 -20.56
C MET A 1 -5.71 2.99 -19.52
N ASN A 2 -5.06 1.83 -19.46
CA ASN A 2 -5.25 0.86 -18.40
C ASN A 2 -4.18 1.11 -17.31
N GLU A 3 -4.49 1.97 -16.36
CA GLU A 3 -3.60 2.27 -15.23
C GLU A 3 -3.84 1.28 -14.09
N LYS A 4 -2.79 0.86 -13.38
CA LYS A 4 -2.85 0.00 -12.19
C LYS A 4 -1.96 0.55 -11.09
N LEU A 5 -2.38 0.39 -9.84
CA LEU A 5 -1.56 0.68 -8.67
C LEU A 5 -0.73 -0.57 -8.33
N LEU A 6 0.57 -0.38 -8.19
CA LEU A 6 1.51 -1.38 -7.72
C LEU A 6 2.06 -0.96 -6.35
N ILE A 7 2.04 -1.87 -5.38
CA ILE A 7 2.63 -1.69 -4.05
C ILE A 7 3.64 -2.80 -3.83
N CYS A 8 4.90 -2.44 -3.58
CA CYS A 8 6.01 -3.36 -3.42
C CYS A 8 6.70 -3.16 -2.07
N TRP A 9 7.09 -4.25 -1.44
CA TRP A 9 8.02 -4.26 -0.30
C TRP A 9 9.44 -4.47 -0.81
N GLY A 10 10.39 -3.70 -0.29
CA GLY A 10 11.77 -3.64 -0.76
C GLY A 10 12.49 -4.98 -0.67
N SER A 11 13.31 -5.23 -1.71
CA SER A 11 14.20 -6.38 -1.96
C SER A 11 14.22 -7.47 -0.90
N LEU A 12 13.57 -8.59 -1.22
CA LEU A 12 13.67 -9.83 -0.46
C LEU A 12 14.42 -10.86 -1.31
N GLU A 13 15.28 -11.64 -0.67
CA GLU A 13 15.66 -12.94 -1.23
C GLU A 13 14.40 -13.83 -1.26
N GLU A 14 14.18 -14.50 -2.40
CA GLU A 14 13.06 -15.43 -2.58
C GLU A 14 13.15 -16.56 -1.53
N GLY A 15 12.06 -16.82 -0.82
CA GLY A 15 12.00 -17.78 0.28
C GLY A 15 12.44 -17.24 1.65
N SER A 16 12.77 -15.94 1.76
CA SER A 16 13.11 -15.27 3.01
C SER A 16 11.99 -15.34 4.06
N GLN A 17 12.38 -15.15 5.33
CA GLN A 17 11.43 -15.12 6.44
C GLN A 17 10.39 -14.00 6.31
N GLU A 18 10.77 -12.87 5.72
CA GLU A 18 9.88 -11.72 5.48
C GLU A 18 8.82 -12.03 4.42
N GLU A 19 9.16 -12.74 3.34
CA GLU A 19 8.17 -13.15 2.33
C GLU A 19 7.09 -14.04 2.95
N ARG A 20 7.51 -15.01 3.79
CA ARG A 20 6.60 -15.88 4.54
C ARG A 20 5.72 -15.08 5.51
N LEU A 21 6.31 -14.11 6.21
CA LEU A 21 5.58 -13.21 7.10
C LEU A 21 4.51 -12.42 6.32
N ILE A 22 4.86 -11.86 5.16
CA ILE A 22 3.93 -11.11 4.31
C ILE A 22 2.77 -12.01 3.84
N GLY A 23 3.07 -13.24 3.44
CA GLY A 23 2.06 -14.25 3.08
C GLY A 23 1.11 -14.55 4.25
N GLN A 24 1.65 -14.77 5.45
CA GLN A 24 0.87 -15.01 6.67
C GLN A 24 0.01 -13.80 7.04
N LEU A 25 0.54 -12.57 6.93
CA LEU A 25 -0.21 -11.35 7.18
C LEU A 25 -1.39 -11.22 6.20
N LYS A 26 -1.15 -11.40 4.90
CA LYS A 26 -2.22 -11.38 3.89
C LYS A 26 -3.32 -12.39 4.23
N GLN A 27 -2.96 -13.64 4.51
CA GLN A 27 -3.91 -14.68 4.92
C GLN A 27 -4.71 -14.27 6.17
N SER A 28 -4.05 -13.71 7.19
CA SER A 28 -4.71 -13.27 8.43
C SER A 28 -5.78 -12.19 8.22
N PHE A 29 -5.67 -11.43 7.12
CA PHE A 29 -6.61 -10.37 6.75
C PHE A 29 -7.65 -10.81 5.71
N GLN A 30 -7.41 -11.88 4.94
CA GLN A 30 -8.30 -12.34 3.88
C GLN A 30 -9.71 -12.69 4.38
N ASP A 31 -9.86 -13.26 5.57
CA ASP A 31 -11.17 -13.62 6.12
C ASP A 31 -11.92 -12.45 6.79
N LYS A 32 -11.23 -11.31 6.99
CA LYS A 32 -11.84 -10.15 7.66
C LYS A 32 -12.81 -9.42 6.74
N LYS A 33 -13.90 -8.93 7.33
CA LYS A 33 -14.86 -8.05 6.63
C LYS A 33 -14.24 -6.66 6.43
N ILE A 34 -14.69 -5.93 5.41
CA ILE A 34 -14.25 -4.55 5.10
C ILE A 34 -14.25 -3.66 6.35
N LYS A 35 -15.35 -3.65 7.12
CA LYS A 35 -15.44 -2.85 8.36
C LYS A 35 -14.36 -3.21 9.40
N GLN A 36 -13.99 -4.48 9.49
CA GLN A 36 -12.93 -4.94 10.40
C GLN A 36 -11.54 -4.51 9.90
N LEU A 37 -11.30 -4.60 8.58
CA LEU A 37 -10.05 -4.14 7.96
C LEU A 37 -9.84 -2.64 8.15
N ILE A 38 -10.88 -1.82 8.00
CA ILE A 38 -10.82 -0.37 8.24
C ILE A 38 -10.51 -0.09 9.72
N LYS A 39 -11.25 -0.73 10.64
CA LYS A 39 -11.02 -0.57 12.08
C LYS A 39 -9.58 -0.95 12.47
N HIS A 40 -9.05 -2.01 11.86
CA HIS A 40 -7.70 -2.48 12.12
C HIS A 40 -6.65 -1.50 11.59
N ALA A 41 -6.78 -1.04 10.33
CA ALA A 41 -5.92 -0.01 9.75
C ALA A 41 -5.90 1.27 10.60
N LYS A 42 -7.08 1.71 11.10
CA LYS A 42 -7.21 2.87 12.00
C LYS A 42 -6.46 2.72 13.32
N SER A 43 -6.32 1.48 13.80
CA SER A 43 -5.51 1.18 14.98
C SER A 43 -4.03 1.18 14.64
N LEU A 44 -3.65 0.53 13.52
CA LEU A 44 -2.26 0.33 13.14
C LEU A 44 -1.52 1.63 12.86
N TYR A 45 -2.14 2.63 12.21
CA TYR A 45 -1.44 3.87 11.86
C TYR A 45 -1.00 4.70 13.08
N LYS A 46 -1.60 4.45 14.26
CA LYS A 46 -1.29 5.15 15.51
C LYS A 46 -0.22 4.43 16.34
N THR A 47 0.10 3.18 16.01
CA THR A 47 0.97 2.33 16.80
C THR A 47 2.36 2.28 16.18
N ASP A 48 3.38 2.58 16.97
CA ASP A 48 4.77 2.34 16.61
C ASP A 48 5.15 0.89 16.97
N THR A 49 5.87 0.19 16.11
CA THR A 49 6.45 -1.13 16.42
C THR A 49 7.95 -1.01 16.74
N PRO A 50 8.48 -1.81 17.69
CA PRO A 50 9.90 -1.79 18.04
C PRO A 50 10.79 -2.17 16.84
N GLU A 51 11.96 -1.53 16.75
CA GLU A 51 12.90 -1.54 15.61
C GLU A 51 13.21 -2.92 15.01
N GLN A 52 13.04 -3.04 13.69
CA GLN A 52 13.74 -4.00 12.84
C GLN A 52 14.05 -3.35 11.49
N GLN A 53 15.10 -2.52 11.43
CA GLN A 53 15.59 -1.86 10.20
C GLN A 53 14.62 -0.88 9.52
N PRO A 54 15.13 0.13 8.77
CA PRO A 54 14.28 1.04 8.01
C PRO A 54 13.43 0.28 6.98
N SER A 55 12.12 0.53 6.98
CA SER A 55 11.19 -0.02 5.99
C SER A 55 11.55 0.49 4.60
N THR A 56 11.91 -0.42 3.70
CA THR A 56 12.09 -0.09 2.28
C THR A 56 10.84 -0.56 1.56
N TYR A 57 10.07 0.34 0.96
CA TYR A 57 8.93 0.00 0.13
C TYR A 57 8.72 1.04 -0.97
N SER A 58 8.04 0.65 -2.04
CA SER A 58 7.70 1.54 -3.15
C SER A 58 6.24 1.36 -3.57
N PHE A 59 5.68 2.40 -4.16
CA PHE A 59 4.39 2.33 -4.85
C PHE A 59 4.52 3.08 -6.17
N SER A 60 3.89 2.56 -7.21
CA SER A 60 3.94 3.15 -8.55
C SER A 60 2.64 2.93 -9.29
N VAL A 61 2.22 3.92 -10.09
CA VAL A 61 1.15 3.74 -11.07
C VAL A 61 1.76 3.22 -12.36
N VAL A 62 1.34 2.03 -12.80
CA VAL A 62 1.79 1.39 -14.03
C VAL A 62 0.75 1.65 -15.11
N HIS A 63 1.18 2.10 -16.29
CA HIS A 63 0.30 2.30 -17.45
C HIS A 63 0.50 1.12 -18.43
N ASP A 64 -0.51 0.27 -18.63
CA ASP A 64 -0.44 -0.89 -19.53
C ASP A 64 -0.23 -0.51 -21.02
N ASP A 65 -0.42 0.77 -21.40
CA ASP A 65 -0.46 1.24 -22.81
C ASP A 65 0.73 2.10 -23.25
N ILE A 66 1.92 1.97 -22.63
CA ILE A 66 3.13 2.58 -23.23
C ILE A 66 3.74 1.50 -24.13
N PRO A 67 3.69 1.64 -25.48
CA PRO A 67 4.52 0.81 -26.32
C PRO A 67 5.94 1.07 -25.85
N VAL A 68 6.67 0.01 -25.48
CA VAL A 68 8.09 0.09 -25.19
C VAL A 68 8.78 0.42 -26.52
N ASP A 69 8.68 1.67 -26.94
CA ASP A 69 9.53 2.23 -27.98
C ASP A 69 10.94 2.09 -27.44
N LYS A 70 11.78 1.38 -28.20
CA LYS A 70 13.14 0.99 -27.82
C LYS A 70 14.10 2.19 -27.63
N ASP A 71 13.59 3.42 -27.72
CA ASP A 71 14.30 4.70 -27.54
C ASP A 71 13.72 5.56 -26.40
N SER A 72 12.79 5.02 -25.60
CA SER A 72 12.28 5.71 -24.42
C SER A 72 13.15 5.38 -23.20
N ASP A 73 13.75 6.41 -22.59
CA ASP A 73 14.43 6.34 -21.28
C ASP A 73 13.52 5.88 -20.11
N PHE A 74 12.23 5.57 -20.39
CA PHE A 74 11.39 4.81 -19.46
C PHE A 74 11.88 3.35 -19.38
N GLN A 75 12.79 3.11 -18.44
CA GLN A 75 13.04 1.76 -17.97
C GLN A 75 11.72 1.20 -17.43
N PRO A 76 11.25 0.01 -17.88
CA PRO A 76 10.20 -0.71 -17.18
C PRO A 76 10.66 -0.80 -15.72
N VAL A 77 9.81 -0.40 -14.77
CA VAL A 77 10.12 -0.48 -13.34
C VAL A 77 10.54 -1.92 -13.09
N LYS A 78 11.85 -2.17 -13.01
CA LYS A 78 12.39 -3.39 -12.43
C LYS A 78 11.92 -3.30 -10.99
N THR A 79 10.87 -4.03 -10.67
CA THR A 79 10.35 -4.13 -9.32
C THR A 79 11.39 -4.87 -8.50
N GLU A 80 12.36 -4.13 -7.97
CA GLU A 80 13.27 -4.61 -6.94
C GLU A 80 12.46 -4.76 -5.63
N GLY A 81 11.65 -5.82 -5.54
CA GLY A 81 10.81 -6.04 -4.37
C GLY A 81 9.66 -7.04 -4.54
N LEU A 82 9.11 -7.49 -3.41
CA LEU A 82 7.95 -8.37 -3.35
C LEU A 82 6.66 -7.59 -3.60
N VAL A 83 5.86 -8.03 -4.56
CA VAL A 83 4.57 -7.41 -4.86
C VAL A 83 3.56 -7.70 -3.75
N ILE A 84 3.13 -6.66 -3.05
CA ILE A 84 2.06 -6.74 -2.06
C ILE A 84 0.69 -6.54 -2.70
N TYR A 85 0.59 -5.63 -3.67
CA TYR A 85 -0.65 -5.36 -4.39
C TYR A 85 -0.37 -4.99 -5.84
N GLU A 86 -1.16 -5.53 -6.75
CA GLU A 86 -1.19 -5.13 -8.16
C GLU A 86 -2.66 -5.06 -8.60
N GLY A 87 -3.17 -3.86 -8.89
CA GLY A 87 -4.54 -3.75 -9.35
C GLY A 87 -5.09 -2.34 -9.43
N LYS A 88 -6.33 -2.25 -9.90
CA LYS A 88 -7.07 -0.98 -10.06
C LYS A 88 -7.91 -0.60 -8.84
N GLY A 89 -7.80 -1.33 -7.73
CA GLY A 89 -8.64 -1.11 -6.55
C GLY A 89 -10.07 -1.65 -6.65
N ASN A 90 -10.46 -2.29 -7.77
CA ASN A 90 -11.84 -2.74 -8.00
C ASN A 90 -12.36 -3.68 -6.90
N ASP A 91 -11.52 -4.60 -6.43
CA ASP A 91 -11.78 -5.32 -5.20
C ASP A 91 -11.24 -4.49 -4.02
N TYR A 92 -12.13 -3.69 -3.43
CA TYR A 92 -11.79 -2.85 -2.30
C TYR A 92 -11.34 -3.66 -1.07
N LYS A 93 -11.82 -4.89 -0.91
CA LYS A 93 -11.40 -5.75 0.20
C LYS A 93 -9.95 -6.21 -0.02
N GLU A 94 -9.61 -6.65 -1.22
CA GLU A 94 -8.23 -7.02 -1.59
C GLU A 94 -7.27 -5.84 -1.38
N PHE A 95 -7.65 -4.65 -1.84
CA PHE A 95 -6.88 -3.44 -1.60
C PHE A 95 -6.70 -3.15 -0.11
N LEU A 96 -7.75 -3.27 0.71
CA LEU A 96 -7.66 -3.08 2.16
C LEU A 96 -6.80 -4.15 2.86
N VAL A 97 -6.76 -5.38 2.35
CA VAL A 97 -5.84 -6.42 2.83
C VAL A 97 -4.41 -5.97 2.62
N ALA A 98 -4.05 -5.51 1.42
CA ALA A 98 -2.73 -4.98 1.13
C ALA A 98 -2.35 -3.77 2.01
N VAL A 99 -3.27 -2.83 2.22
CA VAL A 99 -3.06 -1.69 3.13
C VAL A 99 -2.77 -2.16 4.55
N ASN A 100 -3.55 -3.12 5.09
CA ASN A 100 -3.33 -3.64 6.44
C ASN A 100 -1.99 -4.39 6.56
N THR A 101 -1.60 -5.15 5.53
CA THR A 101 -0.28 -5.78 5.45
C THR A 101 0.82 -4.72 5.53
N MET A 102 0.77 -3.68 4.70
CA MET A 102 1.75 -2.58 4.71
C MET A 102 1.82 -1.86 6.06
N LEU A 103 0.68 -1.52 6.66
CA LEU A 103 0.63 -0.83 7.95
C LEU A 103 1.16 -1.68 9.12
N THR A 104 1.20 -3.01 8.95
CA THR A 104 1.82 -3.92 9.93
C THR A 104 3.33 -3.97 9.76
N LEU A 105 3.83 -3.87 8.52
CA LEU A 105 5.26 -3.91 8.19
C LEU A 105 5.96 -2.57 8.46
N ILE A 106 5.31 -1.45 8.13
CA ILE A 106 5.84 -0.12 8.40
C ILE A 106 5.93 0.08 9.91
N GLN A 107 7.03 0.65 10.39
CA GLN A 107 7.28 0.75 11.83
C GLN A 107 6.67 2.00 12.44
N SER A 108 7.05 3.16 11.90
CA SER A 108 6.67 4.45 12.46
C SER A 108 5.23 4.82 12.09
N SER A 109 4.46 5.27 13.07
CA SER A 109 3.17 5.92 12.88
C SER A 109 3.25 7.11 11.93
N ALA A 110 4.35 7.86 11.93
CA ALA A 110 4.56 8.97 11.00
C ALA A 110 4.67 8.46 9.55
N GLU A 111 5.42 7.39 9.34
CA GLU A 111 5.57 6.76 8.03
C GLU A 111 4.28 6.08 7.56
N LYS A 112 3.52 5.45 8.47
CA LYS A 112 2.17 4.93 8.19
C LYS A 112 1.23 6.02 7.72
N CYS A 113 1.28 7.21 8.34
CA CYS A 113 0.48 8.35 7.90
C CYS A 113 0.88 8.80 6.49
N ILE A 114 2.19 8.91 6.22
CA ILE A 114 2.72 9.27 4.90
C ILE A 114 2.26 8.25 3.85
N PHE A 115 2.36 6.96 4.15
CA PHE A 115 1.93 5.86 3.28
C PHE A 115 0.45 5.97 2.90
N ILE A 116 -0.44 6.14 3.88
CA ILE A 116 -1.89 6.25 3.64
C ILE A 116 -2.22 7.47 2.77
N ILE A 117 -1.61 8.63 3.07
CA ILE A 117 -1.85 9.87 2.32
C ILE A 117 -1.37 9.75 0.87
N LYS A 118 -0.18 9.16 0.66
CA LYS A 118 0.38 8.97 -0.68
C LYS A 118 -0.49 8.03 -1.52
N ILE A 119 -0.90 6.89 -0.99
CA ILE A 119 -1.79 5.96 -1.71
C ILE A 119 -3.13 6.60 -2.05
N ALA A 120 -3.72 7.36 -1.13
CA ALA A 120 -4.97 8.06 -1.40
C ALA A 120 -4.83 9.05 -2.57
N ALA A 121 -3.69 9.71 -2.70
CA ALA A 121 -3.40 10.60 -3.82
C ALA A 121 -3.24 9.84 -5.15
N GLU A 122 -2.56 8.69 -5.15
CA GLU A 122 -2.37 7.86 -6.36
C GLU A 122 -3.69 7.22 -6.83
N LEU A 123 -4.53 6.75 -5.91
CA LEU A 123 -5.82 6.14 -6.25
C LEU A 123 -6.76 7.07 -7.02
N LYS A 124 -6.63 8.39 -6.84
CA LYS A 124 -7.42 9.36 -7.61
C LYS A 124 -7.21 9.21 -9.12
N TYR A 125 -6.00 8.82 -9.54
CA TYR A 125 -5.65 8.66 -10.96
C TYR A 125 -6.04 7.26 -11.46
N VAL A 126 -5.81 6.23 -10.65
CA VAL A 126 -6.08 4.82 -11.03
C VAL A 126 -7.57 4.46 -10.97
N ASN A 127 -8.26 4.84 -9.89
CA ASN A 127 -9.67 4.54 -9.65
C ASN A 127 -10.30 5.53 -8.66
N ARG A 128 -10.96 6.54 -9.21
CA ARG A 128 -11.54 7.64 -8.44
C ARG A 128 -12.58 7.21 -7.41
N GLU A 129 -13.40 6.21 -7.70
CA GLU A 129 -14.45 5.74 -6.79
C GLU A 129 -13.83 5.08 -5.55
N VAL A 130 -12.86 4.20 -5.77
CA VAL A 130 -12.11 3.55 -4.69
C VAL A 130 -11.30 4.56 -3.90
N GLY A 131 -10.66 5.52 -4.58
CA GLY A 131 -9.94 6.61 -3.95
C GLY A 131 -10.83 7.46 -3.03
N ALA A 132 -12.01 7.85 -3.49
CA ALA A 132 -12.97 8.62 -2.67
C ALA A 132 -13.40 7.82 -1.43
N ARG A 133 -13.77 6.55 -1.63
CA ARG A 133 -14.15 5.67 -0.54
C ARG A 133 -13.03 5.49 0.49
N PHE A 134 -11.78 5.30 0.03
CA PHE A 134 -10.62 5.16 0.90
C PHE A 134 -10.30 6.44 1.69
N ILE A 135 -10.52 7.60 1.08
CA ILE A 135 -10.38 8.90 1.76
C ILE A 135 -11.37 8.99 2.91
N ASP A 136 -12.66 8.72 2.65
CA ASP A 136 -13.72 8.80 3.65
C ASP A 136 -13.54 7.75 4.76
N ASP A 137 -13.16 6.52 4.38
CA ASP A 137 -13.01 5.41 5.32
C ASP A 137 -11.76 5.57 6.22
N LEU A 138 -10.67 6.16 5.72
CA LEU A 138 -9.37 6.15 6.41
C LEU A 138 -8.55 7.45 6.28
N ALA A 139 -8.29 7.92 5.05
CA ALA A 139 -7.24 8.93 4.83
C ALA A 139 -7.57 10.30 5.42
N GLU A 140 -8.84 10.69 5.47
CA GLU A 140 -9.26 11.96 6.09
C GLU A 140 -8.91 12.01 7.58
N GLU A 141 -9.21 10.93 8.32
CA GLU A 141 -8.87 10.84 9.75
C GLU A 141 -7.35 10.93 9.97
N VAL A 142 -6.58 10.23 9.14
CA VAL A 142 -5.11 10.20 9.20
C VAL A 142 -4.51 11.58 8.91
N PHE A 143 -5.05 12.29 7.92
CA PHE A 143 -4.64 13.65 7.61
C PHE A 143 -4.91 14.61 8.78
N LEU A 144 -6.08 14.55 9.40
CA LEU A 144 -6.40 15.36 10.57
C LEU A 144 -5.51 15.02 11.78
N TYR A 145 -5.21 13.73 11.98
CA TYR A 145 -4.31 13.27 13.05
C TYR A 145 -2.89 13.79 12.86
N SER A 146 -2.32 13.63 11.66
CA SER A 146 -0.95 14.07 11.35
C SER A 146 -0.76 15.58 11.50
N LYS A 147 -1.79 16.39 11.21
CA LYS A 147 -1.76 17.84 11.46
C LYS A 147 -1.70 18.21 12.94
N LYS A 148 -2.32 17.43 13.83
CA LYS A 148 -2.37 17.72 15.29
C LYS A 148 -1.08 17.34 16.02
N LYS A 149 -0.23 16.50 15.42
CA LYS A 149 1.06 16.07 15.97
C LYS A 149 2.22 17.00 15.60
N LYS A 150 2.00 18.00 14.73
CA LYS A 150 2.93 19.10 14.43
C LYS A 150 2.74 20.23 15.42
#